data_AF-A0A2D6F1Y9-F1
#
_entry.id   AF-A0A2D6F1Y9-F1
#
_cell.length_a   1.000
_cell.length_b   1.000
_cell.length_c   1.000
_cell.angle_alpha   90.00
_cell.angle_beta   90.00
_cell.angle_gamma   90.00
#
_symmetry.space_group_name_H-M   'P 1'
#
loop_
_entity.id
_entity.type
_entity.pdbx_description
1 polymer ?
#
loop_
_entity_poly.entity_id
_entity_poly.type
_entity_poly.pdbx_seq_one_letter_code
_entity_poly.pdbx_strand_id
1 'polypeptide(L)'
;MATFKEISDSDIKTTRSFLNQLVDIIQEDISGSNTRRAYQVFVTGGVGPGVTSSLFQTVYDQDFALQTANPVFDLTVGIFSGSAIVASSSTGTDSTGKLLFPSESLMMREKISNYRQFAQLLLGNADSQFSAPFSNATSADMINSGMFVGIKRLFARDMIKRESFAMKFYTSASHSPRSGGDTTETEKPNLHQTSESGSAIFTDVGAAANLEVSFGGEVGNIVNAVNTAESVGVMFYQQGIAVFDMAKIISGSQHVSGTISAMNESSPQGVGYGKTIIGSDTIGLSANKRAKFIPDLMVSGSIDDIINHLASCRFSSGSNTAMTFQNLTNINSTLIFCRATADEFNYSSNPTYVDSSDNRIRVIEKGQEATQKAFSFVTTVGLYDANDNLLAVAKLSRPIEKNNEKDITVRVRLDF
;
A
#
# COMPACT_ATOMS: atom_id res chain seq x y z
N MET A 1 -16.69 53.60 -1.83
CA MET A 1 -16.64 52.55 -2.87
C MET A 1 -15.48 51.62 -2.55
N ALA A 2 -15.66 50.31 -2.70
CA ALA A 2 -14.54 49.37 -2.66
C ALA A 2 -13.73 49.53 -3.95
N THR A 3 -12.42 49.64 -3.81
CA THR A 3 -11.48 49.66 -4.95
C THR A 3 -11.08 48.22 -5.24
N PHE A 4 -11.31 47.78 -6.48
CA PHE A 4 -10.91 46.46 -6.96
C PHE A 4 -9.68 46.57 -7.84
N LYS A 5 -8.85 45.53 -7.84
CA LYS A 5 -7.76 45.37 -8.80
C LYS A 5 -8.02 44.13 -9.62
N GLU A 6 -8.08 44.32 -10.93
CA GLU A 6 -8.15 43.21 -11.88
C GLU A 6 -6.82 42.45 -11.86
N ILE A 7 -6.94 41.13 -11.81
CA ILE A 7 -5.81 40.21 -11.82
C ILE A 7 -5.73 39.65 -13.24
N SER A 8 -4.54 39.69 -13.84
CA SER A 8 -4.32 39.12 -15.17
C SER A 8 -4.02 37.63 -15.09
N ASP A 9 -4.21 36.89 -16.19
CA ASP A 9 -3.84 35.47 -16.25
C ASP A 9 -2.34 35.24 -15.96
N SER A 10 -1.49 36.25 -16.19
CA SER A 10 -0.05 36.16 -15.89
C SER A 10 0.28 36.15 -14.39
N ASP A 11 -0.67 36.61 -13.57
CA ASP A 11 -0.56 36.69 -12.11
C ASP A 11 -1.08 35.42 -11.43
N ILE A 12 -1.66 34.49 -12.19
CA ILE A 12 -2.13 33.20 -11.70
C ILE A 12 -1.13 32.12 -12.15
N LYS A 13 -0.50 31.47 -11.17
CA LYS A 13 0.40 30.34 -11.42
C LYS A 13 -0.14 29.09 -10.76
N THR A 14 -0.42 28.07 -11.55
CA THR A 14 -0.69 26.73 -11.04
C THR A 14 0.64 26.00 -10.85
N THR A 15 0.83 25.42 -9.67
CA THR A 15 2.02 24.65 -9.32
C THR A 15 1.61 23.37 -8.62
N ARG A 16 2.32 22.29 -8.90
CA ARG A 16 2.17 21.03 -8.18
C ARG A 16 3.34 20.88 -7.22
N SER A 17 3.04 20.57 -5.97
CA SER A 17 4.04 20.24 -4.96
C SER A 17 3.84 18.81 -4.46
N PHE A 18 4.94 18.20 -4.02
CA PHE A 18 4.96 16.81 -3.57
C PHE A 18 5.37 16.78 -2.10
N LEU A 19 4.57 16.12 -1.26
CA LEU A 19 4.94 15.80 0.11
C LEU A 19 5.27 14.31 0.19
N ASN A 20 6.46 14.00 0.68
CA ASN A 20 6.90 12.63 0.89
C ASN A 20 7.00 12.34 2.38
N GLN A 21 6.44 11.21 2.82
CA GLN A 21 6.60 10.70 4.17
C GLN A 21 7.14 9.27 4.12
N LEU A 22 8.13 8.98 4.95
CA LEU A 22 8.63 7.62 5.13
C LEU A 22 7.65 6.83 6.00
N VAL A 23 7.28 5.64 5.52
CA VAL A 23 6.52 4.64 6.26
C VAL A 23 7.45 3.48 6.54
N ASP A 24 7.46 3.03 7.79
CA ASP A 24 8.24 1.91 8.27
C ASP A 24 7.30 0.94 8.99
N ILE A 25 7.39 -0.34 8.65
CA ILE A 25 6.56 -1.41 9.19
C ILE A 25 7.49 -2.44 9.83
N ILE A 26 7.28 -2.70 11.12
CA ILE A 26 8.09 -3.64 11.89
C ILE A 26 7.61 -5.09 11.72
N GLN A 27 8.52 -6.03 11.91
CA GLN A 27 8.25 -7.48 11.77
C GLN A 27 7.24 -7.99 12.82
N GLU A 28 7.29 -7.46 14.04
CA GLU A 28 6.37 -7.82 15.11
C GLU A 28 4.91 -7.50 14.76
N ASP A 29 4.63 -6.38 14.10
CA ASP A 29 3.26 -6.02 13.70
C ASP A 29 2.68 -7.03 12.70
N ILE A 30 3.52 -7.56 11.80
CA ILE A 30 3.10 -8.51 10.76
C ILE A 30 2.90 -9.92 11.33
N SER A 31 3.84 -10.38 12.16
CA SER A 31 3.80 -11.73 12.73
C SER A 31 2.88 -11.84 13.95
N GLY A 32 2.67 -10.74 14.66
CA GLY A 32 1.89 -10.63 15.88
C GLY A 32 0.44 -11.08 15.71
N SER A 33 -0.06 -11.84 16.68
CA SER A 33 -1.44 -12.33 16.68
C SER A 33 -2.46 -11.24 17.03
N ASN A 34 -2.05 -10.21 17.76
CA ASN A 34 -2.93 -9.13 18.23
C ASN A 34 -3.01 -7.97 17.24
N THR A 35 -1.99 -7.79 16.41
CA THR A 35 -1.92 -6.76 15.36
C THR A 35 -2.43 -7.29 14.02
N ARG A 36 -2.56 -8.60 13.85
CA ARG A 36 -3.04 -9.23 12.61
C ARG A 36 -4.41 -9.85 12.79
N ARG A 37 -5.37 -9.36 12.01
CA ARG A 37 -6.76 -9.83 12.04
C ARG A 37 -7.04 -10.82 10.92
N ALA A 38 -7.53 -12.00 11.30
CA ALA A 38 -8.16 -12.95 10.39
C ALA A 38 -9.69 -12.74 10.36
N TYR A 39 -10.32 -13.09 9.24
CA TYR A 39 -11.76 -12.96 9.03
C TYR A 39 -12.38 -14.33 8.77
N GLN A 40 -13.56 -14.62 9.34
CA GLN A 40 -14.25 -15.88 9.12
C GLN A 40 -15.20 -15.76 7.91
N VAL A 41 -14.62 -15.72 6.70
CA VAL A 41 -15.40 -15.57 5.44
C VAL A 41 -15.69 -16.91 4.80
N PHE A 42 -14.75 -17.84 4.90
CA PHE A 42 -14.90 -19.22 4.44
C PHE A 42 -15.21 -20.11 5.64
N VAL A 43 -16.28 -20.89 5.52
CA VAL A 43 -16.66 -21.90 6.51
C VAL A 43 -17.01 -23.17 5.75
N THR A 44 -16.30 -24.25 6.05
CA THR A 44 -16.65 -25.59 5.57
C THR A 44 -16.87 -26.52 6.75
N GLY A 45 -17.87 -27.39 6.66
CA GLY A 45 -18.28 -28.28 7.74
C GLY A 45 -18.85 -29.59 7.19
N GLY A 46 -18.99 -30.57 8.07
CA GLY A 46 -19.54 -31.89 7.73
C GLY A 46 -18.82 -33.07 8.39
N VAL A 47 -17.53 -32.91 8.71
CA VAL A 47 -16.68 -33.89 9.40
C VAL A 47 -15.81 -33.12 10.41
N GLY A 48 -15.99 -33.39 11.71
CA GLY A 48 -15.25 -32.72 12.78
C GLY A 48 -15.66 -31.26 12.99
N PRO A 49 -14.80 -30.39 13.58
CA PRO A 49 -15.14 -28.99 13.88
C PRO A 49 -15.22 -28.07 12.65
N GLY A 50 -15.01 -28.61 11.44
CA GLY A 50 -14.95 -27.85 10.20
C GLY A 50 -13.67 -27.00 10.08
N VAL A 51 -13.55 -26.27 8.98
CA VAL A 51 -12.46 -25.30 8.77
C VAL A 51 -13.05 -23.91 8.54
N THR A 52 -12.58 -22.94 9.32
CA THR A 52 -12.87 -21.52 9.11
C THR A 52 -11.61 -20.83 8.62
N SER A 53 -11.72 -20.02 7.57
CA SER A 53 -10.57 -19.30 7.00
C SER A 53 -10.98 -17.94 6.42
N SER A 54 -10.02 -17.04 6.36
CA SER A 54 -10.13 -15.76 5.68
C SER A 54 -9.78 -15.85 4.20
N LEU A 55 -10.23 -14.85 3.41
CA LEU A 55 -9.74 -14.62 2.05
C LEU A 55 -8.49 -13.74 2.02
N PHE A 56 -8.27 -12.96 3.08
CA PHE A 56 -7.14 -12.06 3.29
C PHE A 56 -7.02 -11.79 4.79
N GLN A 57 -5.81 -11.50 5.25
CA GLN A 57 -5.57 -11.01 6.61
C GLN A 57 -5.14 -9.55 6.57
N THR A 58 -5.59 -8.75 7.53
CA THR A 58 -5.21 -7.34 7.63
C THR A 58 -4.27 -7.15 8.80
N VAL A 59 -3.14 -6.49 8.53
CA VAL A 59 -2.16 -6.07 9.55
C VAL A 59 -2.47 -4.64 9.97
N TYR A 60 -2.52 -4.42 11.28
CA TYR A 60 -2.75 -3.14 11.93
C TYR A 60 -1.45 -2.63 12.57
N ASP A 61 -1.40 -1.31 12.81
CA ASP A 61 -0.28 -0.62 13.48
C ASP A 61 -0.21 -0.87 14.99
N GLN A 62 -1.27 -1.42 15.57
CA GLN A 62 -1.38 -1.82 16.96
C GLN A 62 -2.49 -2.87 17.10
N ASP A 63 -2.84 -3.23 18.33
CA ASP A 63 -3.88 -4.22 18.61
C ASP A 63 -5.21 -3.86 17.90
N PHE A 64 -5.68 -4.76 17.02
CA PHE A 64 -6.86 -4.54 16.19
C PHE A 64 -8.17 -4.43 16.99
N ALA A 65 -8.17 -4.79 18.27
CA ALA A 65 -9.33 -4.62 19.15
C ALA A 65 -9.53 -3.15 19.59
N LEU A 66 -8.50 -2.32 19.46
CA LEU A 66 -8.55 -0.91 19.83
C LEU A 66 -9.22 -0.09 18.72
N GLN A 67 -10.06 0.87 19.10
CA GLN A 67 -10.73 1.76 18.13
C GLN A 67 -9.76 2.69 17.38
N THR A 68 -8.56 2.88 17.92
CA THR A 68 -7.51 3.70 17.33
C THR A 68 -6.62 2.92 16.35
N ALA A 69 -6.81 1.61 16.21
CA ALA A 69 -5.99 0.77 15.35
C ALA A 69 -6.26 1.08 13.87
N ASN A 70 -5.21 1.39 13.14
CA ASN A 70 -5.29 1.68 11.72
C ASN A 70 -4.82 0.48 10.90
N PRO A 71 -5.59 0.06 9.88
CA PRO A 71 -5.15 -1.00 8.99
C PRO A 71 -4.01 -0.48 8.10
N VAL A 72 -2.87 -1.15 8.13
CA VAL A 72 -1.67 -0.79 7.39
C VAL A 72 -1.69 -1.40 6.00
N PHE A 73 -1.86 -2.72 5.92
CA PHE A 73 -1.96 -3.44 4.65
C PHE A 73 -2.73 -4.76 4.80
N ASP A 74 -3.21 -5.27 3.67
CA ASP A 74 -3.79 -6.61 3.57
C ASP A 74 -2.79 -7.56 2.91
N LEU A 75 -2.75 -8.80 3.41
CA LEU A 75 -1.97 -9.90 2.86
C LEU A 75 -2.91 -10.99 2.37
N THR A 76 -2.70 -11.46 1.15
CA THR A 76 -3.43 -12.60 0.58
C THR A 76 -2.59 -13.33 -0.45
N VAL A 77 -3.06 -14.53 -0.83
CA VAL A 77 -2.42 -15.38 -1.82
C VAL A 77 -3.44 -15.79 -2.89
N GLY A 78 -2.94 -16.01 -4.10
CA GLY A 78 -3.75 -16.48 -5.21
C GLY A 78 -2.97 -17.37 -6.17
N ILE A 79 -3.71 -18.17 -6.93
CA ILE A 79 -3.14 -19.08 -7.93
C ILE A 79 -3.79 -18.79 -9.28
N PHE A 80 -2.98 -18.70 -10.32
CA PHE A 80 -3.48 -18.53 -11.68
C PHE A 80 -4.24 -19.78 -12.14
N SER A 81 -5.43 -19.57 -12.72
CA SER A 81 -6.33 -20.65 -13.17
C SER A 81 -5.70 -21.57 -14.21
N GLY A 82 -4.87 -21.04 -15.10
CA GLY A 82 -4.15 -21.79 -16.14
C GLY A 82 -2.82 -22.41 -15.69
N SER A 83 -2.48 -22.34 -14.40
CA SER A 83 -1.21 -22.88 -13.91
C SER A 83 -1.21 -24.41 -13.82
N ALA A 84 -0.02 -25.01 -13.93
CA ALA A 84 0.17 -26.45 -13.76
C ALA A 84 -0.25 -26.96 -12.37
N ILE A 85 -0.22 -26.08 -11.35
CA ILE A 85 -0.67 -26.37 -9.99
C ILE A 85 -2.16 -26.68 -9.97
N VAL A 86 -2.97 -25.86 -10.65
CA VAL A 86 -4.43 -26.07 -10.75
C VAL A 86 -4.73 -27.25 -11.67
N ALA A 87 -4.03 -27.38 -12.79
CA ALA A 87 -4.26 -28.46 -13.74
C ALA A 87 -3.97 -29.85 -13.17
N SER A 88 -2.91 -29.99 -12.36
CA SER A 88 -2.53 -31.25 -11.72
C SER A 88 -3.39 -31.62 -10.51
N SER A 89 -4.08 -30.65 -9.91
CA SER A 89 -4.96 -30.86 -8.76
C SER A 89 -6.45 -30.86 -9.12
N SER A 90 -6.83 -30.57 -10.36
CA SER A 90 -8.24 -30.57 -10.77
C SER A 90 -8.70 -31.98 -11.15
N THR A 91 -9.87 -32.38 -10.64
CA THR A 91 -10.54 -33.65 -10.98
C THR A 91 -11.47 -33.52 -12.19
N GLY A 92 -11.62 -32.31 -12.75
CA GLY A 92 -12.47 -32.04 -13.91
C GLY A 92 -13.18 -30.69 -13.82
N THR A 93 -14.08 -30.42 -14.75
CA THR A 93 -14.93 -29.22 -14.76
C THR A 93 -16.39 -29.66 -14.75
N ASP A 94 -17.20 -29.05 -13.88
CA ASP A 94 -18.65 -29.28 -13.86
C ASP A 94 -19.32 -28.66 -15.10
N SER A 95 -20.53 -29.12 -15.41
CA SER A 95 -21.47 -28.58 -16.42
C SER A 95 -21.68 -27.06 -16.37
N THR A 96 -21.39 -26.43 -15.24
CA THR A 96 -21.46 -24.97 -15.01
C THR A 96 -20.12 -24.25 -15.22
N GLY A 97 -19.08 -24.93 -15.72
CA GLY A 97 -17.75 -24.37 -15.95
C GLY A 97 -16.89 -24.21 -14.69
N LYS A 98 -17.31 -24.79 -13.56
CA LYS A 98 -16.59 -24.70 -12.28
C LYS A 98 -15.58 -25.85 -12.14
N LEU A 99 -14.33 -25.50 -11.81
CA LEU A 99 -13.26 -26.48 -11.55
C LEU A 99 -13.56 -27.32 -10.31
N LEU A 100 -13.48 -28.64 -10.44
CA LEU A 100 -13.61 -29.60 -9.37
C LEU A 100 -12.21 -29.95 -8.85
N PHE A 101 -12.12 -30.16 -7.54
CA PHE A 101 -10.88 -30.49 -6.84
C PHE A 101 -11.11 -31.67 -5.88
N PRO A 102 -10.09 -32.46 -5.56
CA PRO A 102 -10.20 -33.59 -4.64
C PRO A 102 -10.42 -33.11 -3.19
N SER A 103 -10.91 -34.01 -2.33
CA SER A 103 -11.14 -33.75 -0.90
C SER A 103 -9.88 -33.42 -0.11
N GLU A 104 -8.70 -33.69 -0.68
CA GLU A 104 -7.38 -33.39 -0.09
C GLU A 104 -6.94 -31.93 -0.31
N SER A 105 -7.68 -31.16 -1.12
CA SER A 105 -7.40 -29.76 -1.40
C SER A 105 -8.32 -28.83 -0.61
N LEU A 106 -7.84 -27.62 -0.31
CA LEU A 106 -8.60 -26.64 0.45
C LEU A 106 -8.56 -25.25 -0.21
N MET A 107 -9.74 -24.63 -0.32
CA MET A 107 -9.94 -23.26 -0.82
C MET A 107 -9.38 -22.97 -2.22
N MET A 108 -9.31 -23.96 -3.10
CA MET A 108 -8.71 -23.78 -4.43
C MET A 108 -9.50 -22.81 -5.33
N ARG A 109 -10.84 -22.80 -5.23
CA ARG A 109 -11.67 -21.87 -6.01
C ARG A 109 -11.50 -20.44 -5.52
N GLU A 110 -11.40 -20.26 -4.21
CA GLU A 110 -11.20 -18.98 -3.54
C GLU A 110 -9.83 -18.39 -3.88
N LYS A 111 -8.77 -19.21 -3.86
CA LYS A 111 -7.41 -18.82 -4.29
C LYS A 111 -7.38 -18.37 -5.75
N ILE A 112 -8.09 -19.06 -6.63
CA ILE A 112 -8.23 -18.65 -8.04
C ILE A 112 -9.02 -17.35 -8.14
N SER A 113 -10.14 -17.22 -7.42
CA SER A 113 -10.97 -16.01 -7.42
C SER A 113 -10.21 -14.78 -6.96
N ASN A 114 -9.39 -14.91 -5.90
CA ASN A 114 -8.54 -13.82 -5.41
C ASN A 114 -7.57 -13.36 -6.51
N TYR A 115 -6.88 -14.29 -7.15
CA TYR A 115 -5.96 -13.97 -8.24
C TYR A 115 -6.67 -13.24 -9.39
N ARG A 116 -7.85 -13.74 -9.81
CA ARG A 116 -8.66 -13.12 -10.87
C ARG A 116 -9.13 -11.72 -10.51
N GLN A 117 -9.46 -11.47 -9.25
CA GLN A 117 -9.88 -10.14 -8.78
C GLN A 117 -8.74 -9.12 -8.87
N PHE A 118 -7.53 -9.50 -8.44
CA PHE A 118 -6.34 -8.64 -8.59
C PHE A 118 -5.99 -8.44 -10.07
N ALA A 119 -6.07 -9.48 -10.89
CA ALA A 119 -5.83 -9.38 -12.33
C ALA A 119 -6.83 -8.42 -13.00
N GLN A 120 -8.12 -8.49 -12.65
CA GLN A 120 -9.14 -7.56 -13.17
C GLN A 120 -8.86 -6.12 -12.75
N LEU A 121 -8.44 -5.89 -11.51
CA LEU A 121 -8.16 -4.55 -10.99
C LEU A 121 -6.89 -3.93 -11.59
N LEU A 122 -5.83 -4.73 -11.75
CA LEU A 122 -4.49 -4.24 -12.05
C LEU A 122 -4.10 -4.36 -13.53
N LEU A 123 -4.56 -5.42 -14.19
CA LEU A 123 -4.29 -5.72 -15.60
C LEU A 123 -5.51 -5.44 -16.50
N GLY A 124 -6.70 -5.20 -15.91
CA GLY A 124 -7.94 -4.94 -16.64
C GLY A 124 -8.67 -6.19 -17.15
N ASN A 125 -8.10 -7.38 -16.97
CA ASN A 125 -8.68 -8.65 -17.39
C ASN A 125 -8.49 -9.73 -16.32
N ALA A 126 -9.59 -10.32 -15.85
CA ALA A 126 -9.61 -11.38 -14.85
C ALA A 126 -8.83 -12.65 -15.23
N ASP A 127 -8.65 -12.94 -16.52
CA ASP A 127 -7.97 -14.15 -17.01
C ASP A 127 -6.51 -13.91 -17.39
N SER A 128 -6.00 -12.69 -17.19
CA SER A 128 -4.61 -12.36 -17.46
C SER A 128 -3.67 -12.84 -16.34
N GLN A 129 -2.44 -13.19 -16.72
CA GLN A 129 -1.40 -13.62 -15.80
C GLN A 129 -0.45 -12.46 -15.51
N PHE A 130 -0.05 -12.28 -14.25
CA PHE A 130 1.01 -11.36 -13.88
C PHE A 130 2.37 -11.90 -14.33
N SER A 131 3.29 -11.00 -14.64
CA SER A 131 4.66 -11.34 -14.97
C SER A 131 5.64 -10.40 -14.28
N ALA A 132 6.83 -10.91 -13.93
CA ALA A 132 7.92 -10.14 -13.36
C ALA A 132 9.22 -10.55 -14.06
N PRO A 133 9.80 -9.71 -14.94
CA PRO A 133 9.49 -8.29 -15.19
C PRO A 133 8.15 -8.07 -15.90
N PHE A 134 7.55 -6.87 -15.76
CA PHE A 134 6.24 -6.54 -16.34
C PHE A 134 6.25 -6.49 -17.88
N SER A 135 7.31 -5.93 -18.48
CA SER A 135 7.56 -6.04 -19.92
C SER A 135 8.69 -7.02 -20.22
N ASN A 136 8.70 -7.57 -21.44
CA ASN A 136 9.71 -8.52 -21.93
C ASN A 136 9.83 -9.81 -21.11
N ALA A 137 8.75 -10.21 -20.45
CA ALA A 137 8.69 -11.43 -19.67
C ALA A 137 8.81 -12.69 -20.54
N THR A 138 9.59 -13.66 -20.08
CA THR A 138 9.68 -14.99 -20.68
C THR A 138 8.68 -15.96 -20.02
N SER A 139 8.57 -17.19 -20.53
CA SER A 139 7.73 -18.22 -19.91
C SER A 139 8.12 -18.56 -18.46
N ALA A 140 9.36 -18.28 -18.05
CA ALA A 140 9.84 -18.47 -16.68
C ALA A 140 9.49 -17.31 -15.73
N ASP A 141 9.04 -16.18 -16.28
CA ASP A 141 8.74 -14.95 -15.54
C ASP A 141 7.25 -14.78 -15.21
N MET A 142 6.45 -15.77 -15.62
CA MET A 142 5.01 -15.82 -15.39
C MET A 142 4.69 -16.22 -13.96
N ILE A 143 3.93 -15.37 -13.26
CA ILE A 143 3.56 -15.58 -11.86
C ILE A 143 2.40 -16.57 -11.80
N ASN A 144 2.68 -17.81 -11.42
CA ASN A 144 1.65 -18.85 -11.27
C ASN A 144 1.01 -18.82 -9.87
N SER A 145 1.82 -18.52 -8.85
CA SER A 145 1.41 -18.40 -7.46
C SER A 145 1.85 -17.04 -6.94
N GLY A 146 0.88 -16.16 -6.72
CA GLY A 146 1.12 -14.78 -6.33
C GLY A 146 0.89 -14.56 -4.83
N MET A 147 1.81 -13.84 -4.19
CA MET A 147 1.55 -13.18 -2.90
C MET A 147 1.18 -11.72 -3.20
N PHE A 148 0.03 -11.29 -2.70
CA PHE A 148 -0.50 -9.95 -2.88
C PHE A 148 -0.43 -9.18 -1.57
N VAL A 149 0.22 -8.02 -1.61
CA VAL A 149 0.30 -7.09 -0.49
C VAL A 149 -0.39 -5.78 -0.89
N GLY A 150 -1.56 -5.52 -0.31
CA GLY A 150 -2.35 -4.32 -0.58
C GLY A 150 -2.19 -3.29 0.52
N ILE A 151 -1.36 -2.26 0.30
CA ILE A 151 -1.14 -1.18 1.26
C ILE A 151 -2.36 -0.27 1.29
N LYS A 152 -2.88 0.03 2.49
CA LYS A 152 -4.05 0.87 2.63
C LYS A 152 -3.74 2.32 2.24
N ARG A 153 -4.73 2.98 1.65
CA ARG A 153 -4.64 4.38 1.19
C ARG A 153 -4.22 5.37 2.29
N LEU A 154 -4.52 5.08 3.56
CA LEU A 154 -4.05 5.90 4.68
C LEU A 154 -2.52 6.04 4.70
N PHE A 155 -1.81 4.96 4.35
CA PHE A 155 -0.35 4.91 4.33
C PHE A 155 0.22 5.17 2.93
N ALA A 156 -0.40 4.66 1.87
CA ALA A 156 0.03 4.89 0.48
C ALA A 156 -0.29 6.31 -0.05
N ARG A 157 -1.26 7.01 0.56
CA ARG A 157 -1.78 8.33 0.13
C ARG A 157 -2.28 8.32 -1.31
N ASP A 158 -1.66 9.06 -2.22
CA ASP A 158 -2.03 9.10 -3.64
C ASP A 158 -1.22 8.11 -4.47
N MET A 159 0.04 7.90 -4.12
CA MET A 159 0.90 6.87 -4.69
C MET A 159 2.10 6.61 -3.80
N ILE A 160 2.70 5.44 -3.96
CA ILE A 160 4.03 5.15 -3.41
C ILE A 160 5.08 5.73 -4.36
N LYS A 161 6.08 6.40 -3.79
CA LYS A 161 7.20 6.96 -4.55
C LYS A 161 8.04 5.82 -5.13
N ARG A 162 8.36 5.91 -6.41
CA ARG A 162 9.26 4.99 -7.11
C ARG A 162 10.65 4.98 -6.46
N GLU A 163 11.32 3.82 -6.53
CA GLU A 163 12.64 3.56 -5.97
C GLU A 163 12.74 3.81 -4.47
N SER A 164 11.62 3.71 -3.75
CA SER A 164 11.58 3.86 -2.30
C SER A 164 11.14 2.60 -1.57
N PHE A 165 10.65 1.60 -2.29
CA PHE A 165 10.12 0.38 -1.68
C PHE A 165 11.26 -0.59 -1.37
N ALA A 166 11.29 -1.08 -0.14
CA ALA A 166 12.16 -2.16 0.29
C ALA A 166 11.43 -3.09 1.26
N MET A 167 11.62 -4.39 1.07
CA MET A 167 11.04 -5.43 1.92
C MET A 167 12.11 -6.47 2.26
N LYS A 168 12.27 -6.76 3.55
CA LYS A 168 13.12 -7.84 4.05
C LYS A 168 12.27 -9.10 4.22
N PHE A 169 12.73 -10.21 3.66
CA PHE A 169 11.97 -11.46 3.63
C PHE A 169 12.90 -12.68 3.75
N TYR A 170 12.52 -13.69 4.54
CA TYR A 170 13.33 -14.91 4.70
C TYR A 170 12.95 -15.96 3.65
N THR A 171 13.87 -16.24 2.72
CA THR A 171 13.64 -17.12 1.56
C THR A 171 13.66 -18.62 1.90
N SER A 172 14.26 -18.99 3.04
CA SER A 172 14.36 -20.38 3.51
C SER A 172 13.63 -20.59 4.85
N ALA A 173 13.09 -21.79 5.08
CA ALA A 173 12.68 -22.28 6.41
C ALA A 173 13.32 -23.67 6.63
N SER A 174 14.65 -23.67 6.72
CA SER A 174 15.56 -24.82 6.65
C SER A 174 15.57 -25.74 7.88
N HIS A 175 14.58 -25.68 8.77
CA HIS A 175 14.52 -26.55 9.96
C HIS A 175 14.02 -27.98 9.67
N SER A 176 13.80 -28.33 8.39
CA SER A 176 13.26 -29.62 7.98
C SER A 176 14.30 -30.38 7.13
N PRO A 177 14.49 -31.70 7.33
CA PRO A 177 15.64 -32.40 6.81
C PRO A 177 15.70 -32.39 5.28
N ARG A 178 16.89 -32.11 4.77
CA ARG A 178 17.31 -32.58 3.44
C ARG A 178 17.31 -34.10 3.47
N SER A 179 16.71 -34.71 2.46
CA SER A 179 16.78 -36.15 2.17
C SER A 179 18.18 -36.72 2.44
N GLY A 180 18.34 -37.53 3.49
CA GLY A 180 19.47 -38.44 3.69
C GLY A 180 20.53 -38.13 4.76
N GLY A 181 20.24 -37.31 5.78
CA GLY A 181 21.19 -37.03 6.88
C GLY A 181 20.62 -37.37 8.26
N ASP A 182 21.42 -38.10 9.04
CA ASP A 182 21.39 -38.50 10.46
C ASP A 182 20.17 -38.09 11.33
N THR A 183 19.55 -39.09 11.96
CA THR A 183 18.35 -39.04 12.81
C THR A 183 18.61 -38.49 14.23
N THR A 184 19.63 -37.65 14.42
CA THR A 184 20.07 -37.19 15.76
C THR A 184 19.68 -35.75 16.09
N GLU A 185 19.17 -34.97 15.13
CA GLU A 185 18.64 -33.63 15.39
C GLU A 185 17.13 -33.73 15.67
N THR A 186 16.66 -33.11 16.76
CA THR A 186 15.23 -33.08 17.10
C THR A 186 14.45 -32.42 15.97
N GLU A 187 13.73 -33.23 15.20
CA GLU A 187 12.87 -32.81 14.09
C GLU A 187 11.88 -31.73 14.56
N LYS A 188 11.89 -30.55 13.92
CA LYS A 188 10.93 -29.48 14.23
C LYS A 188 10.12 -29.12 12.98
N PRO A 189 8.79 -28.96 13.13
CA PRO A 189 7.95 -28.48 12.04
C PRO A 189 8.38 -27.07 11.62
N ASN A 190 8.48 -26.85 10.31
CA ASN A 190 8.95 -25.58 9.72
C ASN A 190 7.81 -24.69 9.19
N LEU A 191 6.55 -25.05 9.44
CA LEU A 191 5.39 -24.26 9.05
C LEU A 191 5.22 -22.98 9.88
N HIS A 192 5.73 -22.94 11.11
CA HIS A 192 5.58 -21.82 12.06
C HIS A 192 6.90 -21.36 12.71
N GLN A 193 8.05 -21.76 12.17
CA GLN A 193 9.36 -21.34 12.67
C GLN A 193 10.16 -20.62 11.59
N THR A 194 10.67 -19.44 11.93
CA THR A 194 11.57 -18.66 11.07
C THR A 194 12.93 -19.36 10.97
N SER A 195 13.51 -19.42 9.77
CA SER A 195 14.95 -19.66 9.61
C SER A 195 15.65 -18.33 9.33
N GLU A 196 16.47 -17.88 10.27
CA GLU A 196 17.20 -16.62 10.17
C GLU A 196 18.32 -16.69 9.10
N SER A 197 18.74 -17.89 8.72
CA SER A 197 19.73 -18.14 7.66
C SER A 197 19.05 -18.13 6.29
N GLY A 198 18.82 -16.94 5.73
CA GLY A 198 18.30 -16.79 4.36
C GLY A 198 17.53 -15.52 4.07
N SER A 199 17.82 -14.40 4.74
CA SER A 199 17.15 -13.13 4.45
C SER A 199 17.56 -12.57 3.09
N ALA A 200 16.59 -12.25 2.25
CA ALA A 200 16.74 -11.44 1.06
C ALA A 200 16.07 -10.08 1.26
N ILE A 201 16.56 -9.07 0.54
CA ILE A 201 15.93 -7.75 0.47
C ILE A 201 15.43 -7.58 -0.95
N PHE A 202 14.14 -7.29 -1.08
CA PHE A 202 13.48 -7.01 -2.35
C PHE A 202 13.20 -5.52 -2.43
N THR A 203 13.58 -4.89 -3.55
CA THR A 203 13.50 -3.44 -3.72
C THR A 203 13.13 -3.11 -5.16
N ASP A 204 12.53 -1.94 -5.39
CA ASP A 204 12.18 -1.45 -6.72
C ASP A 204 13.30 -0.59 -7.36
N VAL A 205 14.57 -0.94 -7.11
CA VAL A 205 15.71 -0.22 -7.69
C VAL A 205 15.69 -0.28 -9.21
N GLY A 206 15.85 0.87 -9.87
CA GLY A 206 15.77 0.99 -11.33
C GLY A 206 14.36 1.23 -11.87
N ALA A 207 13.33 1.27 -11.03
CA ALA A 207 11.96 1.54 -11.45
C ALA A 207 11.70 3.01 -11.83
N ALA A 208 12.62 3.93 -11.56
CA ALA A 208 12.54 5.30 -12.07
C ALA A 208 12.98 5.40 -13.54
N ALA A 209 13.84 4.49 -14.02
CA ALA A 209 14.33 4.49 -15.39
C ALA A 209 13.27 3.96 -16.38
N ASN A 210 12.46 3.00 -15.96
CA ASN A 210 11.43 2.37 -16.79
C ASN A 210 10.02 2.80 -16.33
N LEU A 211 9.42 3.70 -17.10
CA LEU A 211 8.05 4.15 -16.86
C LEU A 211 7.08 3.23 -17.61
N GLU A 212 6.52 2.25 -16.90
CA GLU A 212 5.50 1.36 -17.45
C GLU A 212 4.14 1.68 -16.85
N VAL A 213 3.09 1.53 -17.67
CA VAL A 213 1.72 1.84 -17.29
C VAL A 213 0.82 0.68 -17.69
N SER A 214 -0.04 0.29 -16.76
CA SER A 214 -1.11 -0.69 -16.94
C SER A 214 -2.48 -0.04 -16.66
N PHE A 215 -3.55 -0.82 -16.78
CA PHE A 215 -4.89 -0.41 -16.33
C PHE A 215 -4.89 0.03 -14.85
N GLY A 216 -4.15 -0.69 -14.00
CA GLY A 216 -3.95 -0.37 -12.59
C GLY A 216 -3.04 0.83 -12.31
N GLY A 217 -2.64 1.59 -13.33
CA GLY A 217 -1.76 2.74 -13.19
C GLY A 217 -0.29 2.43 -13.45
N GLU A 218 0.59 3.25 -12.89
CA GLU A 218 2.04 3.11 -13.02
C GLU A 218 2.58 1.86 -12.34
N VAL A 219 3.42 1.11 -13.05
CA VAL A 219 4.01 -0.16 -12.61
C VAL A 219 5.53 -0.07 -12.57
N GLY A 220 6.14 -0.71 -11.57
CA GLY A 220 7.59 -0.92 -11.47
C GLY A 220 7.92 -2.36 -11.11
N ASN A 221 9.08 -2.84 -11.55
CA ASN A 221 9.56 -4.17 -11.21
C ASN A 221 10.19 -4.16 -9.81
N ILE A 222 9.88 -5.18 -9.01
CA ILE A 222 10.56 -5.44 -7.75
C ILE A 222 11.64 -6.48 -8.02
N VAL A 223 12.88 -6.15 -7.67
CA VAL A 223 14.06 -6.97 -7.91
C VAL A 223 14.75 -7.36 -6.61
N ASN A 224 15.58 -8.39 -6.68
CA ASN A 224 16.45 -8.76 -5.58
C ASN A 224 17.57 -7.71 -5.43
N ALA A 225 17.78 -7.17 -4.22
CA ALA A 225 18.79 -6.15 -3.97
C ALA A 225 20.22 -6.65 -4.22
N VAL A 226 20.46 -7.96 -4.09
CA VAL A 226 21.77 -8.57 -4.36
C VAL A 226 21.99 -8.81 -5.86
N ASN A 227 20.92 -9.10 -6.60
CA ASN A 227 20.97 -9.33 -8.05
C ASN A 227 19.78 -8.66 -8.74
N THR A 228 20.00 -7.46 -9.25
CA THR A 228 18.95 -6.63 -9.86
C THR A 228 18.45 -7.15 -11.22
N ALA A 229 19.11 -8.15 -11.81
CA ALA A 229 18.61 -8.85 -12.98
C ALA A 229 17.44 -9.80 -12.64
N GLU A 230 17.32 -10.21 -11.38
CA GLU A 230 16.24 -11.09 -10.91
C GLU A 230 15.03 -10.25 -10.49
N SER A 231 14.00 -10.22 -11.36
CA SER A 231 12.70 -9.64 -11.03
C SER A 231 11.83 -10.68 -10.30
N VAL A 232 11.45 -10.34 -9.07
CA VAL A 232 10.72 -11.22 -8.14
C VAL A 232 9.25 -10.81 -7.98
N GLY A 233 8.85 -9.66 -8.52
CA GLY A 233 7.49 -9.15 -8.43
C GLY A 233 7.31 -7.84 -9.17
N VAL A 234 6.11 -7.28 -9.07
CA VAL A 234 5.73 -5.98 -9.65
C VAL A 234 4.97 -5.15 -8.62
N MET A 235 5.18 -3.84 -8.63
CA MET A 235 4.54 -2.87 -7.76
C MET A 235 3.66 -1.94 -8.57
N PHE A 236 2.39 -1.80 -8.17
CA PHE A 236 1.45 -0.84 -8.73
C PHE A 236 1.40 0.39 -7.82
N TYR A 237 2.12 1.45 -8.19
CA TYR A 237 2.42 2.58 -7.29
C TYR A 237 1.18 3.38 -6.87
N GLN A 238 0.24 3.59 -7.79
CA GLN A 238 -0.99 4.36 -7.53
C GLN A 238 -2.01 3.56 -6.71
N GLN A 239 -2.11 2.26 -6.95
CA GLN A 239 -3.03 1.38 -6.21
C GLN A 239 -2.45 0.93 -4.86
N GLY A 240 -1.13 1.05 -4.67
CA GLY A 240 -0.45 0.58 -3.47
C GLY A 240 -0.41 -0.94 -3.34
N ILE A 241 -0.43 -1.68 -4.46
CA ILE A 241 -0.47 -3.15 -4.45
C ILE A 241 0.85 -3.71 -4.99
N ALA A 242 1.52 -4.52 -4.18
CA ALA A 242 2.66 -5.32 -4.60
C ALA A 242 2.22 -6.75 -4.92
N VAL A 243 2.68 -7.27 -6.06
CA VAL A 243 2.45 -8.65 -6.50
C VAL A 243 3.79 -9.36 -6.57
N PHE A 244 3.99 -10.36 -5.72
CA PHE A 244 5.23 -11.14 -5.67
C PHE A 244 5.03 -12.53 -6.25
N ASP A 245 6.03 -13.01 -6.98
CA ASP A 245 6.10 -14.39 -7.41
C ASP A 245 6.60 -15.27 -6.27
N MET A 246 5.70 -16.07 -5.69
CA MET A 246 6.08 -16.94 -4.59
C MET A 246 7.14 -17.98 -4.96
N ALA A 247 7.23 -18.38 -6.23
CA ALA A 247 8.25 -19.33 -6.67
C ALA A 247 9.66 -18.72 -6.71
N LYS A 248 9.75 -17.39 -6.82
CA LYS A 248 11.01 -16.63 -6.81
C LYS A 248 11.34 -16.10 -5.40
N ILE A 249 10.36 -15.59 -4.65
CA ILE A 249 10.60 -15.08 -3.28
C ILE A 249 10.78 -16.19 -2.24
N ILE A 250 10.29 -17.40 -2.51
CA ILE A 250 10.45 -18.58 -1.66
C ILE A 250 10.95 -19.72 -2.54
N SER A 251 11.80 -20.60 -2.00
CA SER A 251 12.12 -21.85 -2.68
C SER A 251 10.87 -22.72 -2.80
N GLY A 252 10.20 -22.74 -3.96
CA GLY A 252 8.99 -23.53 -4.17
C GLY A 252 9.16 -25.03 -3.89
N SER A 253 10.37 -25.56 -4.11
CA SER A 253 10.74 -26.96 -3.82
C SER A 253 11.05 -27.25 -2.35
N GLN A 254 11.01 -26.23 -1.49
CA GLN A 254 11.32 -26.37 -0.08
C GLN A 254 10.36 -27.33 0.59
N HIS A 255 10.90 -28.27 1.37
CA HIS A 255 10.11 -29.19 2.17
C HIS A 255 9.30 -28.43 3.23
N VAL A 256 8.03 -28.79 3.40
CA VAL A 256 7.12 -28.20 4.38
C VAL A 256 6.60 -29.29 5.29
N SER A 257 6.73 -29.08 6.60
CA SER A 257 6.30 -29.98 7.66
C SER A 257 5.58 -29.21 8.77
N GLY A 258 4.43 -29.71 9.21
CA GLY A 258 3.65 -29.07 10.25
C GLY A 258 2.18 -29.46 10.25
N THR A 259 1.38 -28.72 11.00
CA THR A 259 -0.07 -28.95 11.11
C THR A 259 -0.83 -27.94 10.27
N ILE A 260 -1.73 -28.42 9.41
CA ILE A 260 -2.63 -27.59 8.62
C ILE A 260 -4.09 -27.86 9.01
N SER A 261 -4.97 -26.92 8.69
CA SER A 261 -6.40 -27.06 8.94
C SER A 261 -7.02 -28.06 7.96
N ALA A 262 -7.86 -28.98 8.45
CA ALA A 262 -8.51 -29.98 7.61
C ALA A 262 -9.85 -30.43 8.21
N MET A 263 -10.77 -30.91 7.38
CA MET A 263 -12.01 -31.54 7.87
C MET A 263 -11.71 -32.98 8.32
N ASN A 264 -11.30 -33.14 9.59
CA ASN A 264 -10.99 -34.43 10.18
C ASN A 264 -11.63 -34.58 11.56
N GLU A 265 -12.28 -35.73 11.79
CA GLU A 265 -12.85 -36.15 13.08
C GLU A 265 -11.81 -36.82 14.00
N SER A 266 -10.71 -37.28 13.43
CA SER A 266 -9.58 -37.80 14.18
C SER A 266 -8.64 -36.65 14.60
N SER A 267 -7.86 -36.89 15.65
CA SER A 267 -6.76 -36.01 16.08
C SER A 267 -5.43 -36.72 15.81
N PRO A 268 -4.90 -36.69 14.56
CA PRO A 268 -3.67 -37.38 14.21
C PRO A 268 -2.53 -36.92 15.12
N GLN A 269 -1.91 -37.82 15.88
CA GLN A 269 -0.84 -37.47 16.83
C GLN A 269 -1.21 -36.41 17.90
N GLY A 270 -2.50 -36.24 18.23
CA GLY A 270 -2.92 -35.32 19.28
C GLY A 270 -2.87 -33.83 18.89
N VAL A 271 -2.72 -33.52 17.60
CA VAL A 271 -2.66 -32.12 17.10
C VAL A 271 -3.99 -31.35 17.20
N GLY A 272 -5.06 -32.04 17.56
CA GLY A 272 -6.41 -31.51 17.72
C GLY A 272 -7.35 -31.95 16.60
N TYR A 273 -8.65 -31.94 16.89
CA TYR A 273 -9.69 -32.18 15.89
C TYR A 273 -9.67 -31.08 14.83
N GLY A 274 -10.01 -31.40 13.57
CA GLY A 274 -10.02 -30.42 12.48
C GLY A 274 -8.64 -30.05 11.93
N LYS A 275 -7.62 -30.88 12.18
CA LYS A 275 -6.25 -30.65 11.72
C LYS A 275 -5.65 -31.92 11.14
N THR A 276 -4.69 -31.75 10.24
CA THR A 276 -3.89 -32.84 9.68
C THR A 276 -2.42 -32.43 9.59
N ILE A 277 -1.53 -33.40 9.38
CA ILE A 277 -0.09 -33.19 9.34
C ILE A 277 0.40 -33.27 7.90
N ILE A 278 1.13 -32.24 7.47
CA ILE A 278 1.83 -32.21 6.18
C ILE A 278 3.32 -32.53 6.39
N GLY A 279 3.94 -33.25 5.45
CA GLY A 279 5.38 -33.49 5.41
C GLY A 279 5.98 -34.22 6.61
N SER A 280 5.25 -35.17 7.19
CA SER A 280 5.75 -36.04 8.27
C SER A 280 6.25 -37.38 7.72
N ASP A 281 7.32 -37.91 8.32
CA ASP A 281 7.84 -39.26 8.07
C ASP A 281 7.01 -40.37 8.75
N THR A 282 6.07 -40.00 9.63
CA THR A 282 5.29 -41.00 10.34
C THR A 282 4.25 -41.65 9.41
N ILE A 283 4.35 -42.97 9.24
CA ILE A 283 3.45 -43.79 8.40
C ILE A 283 2.00 -43.58 8.84
N GLY A 284 1.13 -43.23 7.88
CA GLY A 284 -0.31 -43.08 8.10
C GLY A 284 -0.75 -41.70 8.61
N LEU A 285 0.18 -40.75 8.83
CA LEU A 285 -0.15 -39.40 9.32
C LEU A 285 -0.05 -38.30 8.25
N SER A 286 0.71 -38.53 7.19
CA SER A 286 0.81 -37.61 6.05
C SER A 286 0.70 -38.36 4.73
N ALA A 287 -0.09 -37.84 3.79
CA ALA A 287 -0.23 -38.41 2.45
C ALA A 287 1.07 -38.27 1.63
N ASN A 288 1.86 -37.22 1.89
CA ASN A 288 3.12 -36.95 1.22
C ASN A 288 4.22 -36.59 2.24
N LYS A 289 5.13 -37.54 2.49
CA LYS A 289 6.32 -37.35 3.35
C LYS A 289 7.25 -36.24 2.86
N ARG A 290 7.24 -35.92 1.56
CA ARG A 290 8.14 -34.94 0.92
C ARG A 290 7.35 -33.75 0.38
N ALA A 291 6.36 -33.29 1.16
CA ALA A 291 5.51 -32.17 0.78
C ALA A 291 6.35 -30.91 0.54
N LYS A 292 6.09 -30.24 -0.57
CA LYS A 292 6.74 -29.00 -0.98
C LYS A 292 5.85 -27.80 -0.70
N PHE A 293 6.44 -26.61 -0.59
CA PHE A 293 5.68 -25.37 -0.50
C PHE A 293 4.78 -25.17 -1.73
N ILE A 294 5.36 -25.40 -2.92
CA ILE A 294 4.62 -25.46 -4.19
C ILE A 294 4.89 -26.85 -4.81
N PRO A 295 3.86 -27.65 -5.12
CA PRO A 295 2.43 -27.33 -5.06
C PRO A 295 1.74 -27.70 -3.74
N ASP A 296 2.32 -28.56 -2.89
CA ASP A 296 1.55 -29.29 -1.86
C ASP A 296 0.87 -28.34 -0.84
N LEU A 297 1.62 -27.44 -0.18
CA LEU A 297 1.01 -26.51 0.79
C LEU A 297 0.01 -25.55 0.12
N MET A 298 0.32 -25.08 -1.09
CA MET A 298 -0.57 -24.20 -1.85
C MET A 298 -1.89 -24.86 -2.26
N VAL A 299 -1.92 -26.19 -2.39
CA VAL A 299 -3.14 -26.93 -2.74
C VAL A 299 -3.90 -27.38 -1.49
N SER A 300 -3.20 -27.90 -0.47
CA SER A 300 -3.84 -28.53 0.69
C SER A 300 -4.11 -27.57 1.86
N GLY A 301 -3.33 -26.50 2.02
CA GLY A 301 -3.48 -25.55 3.13
C GLY A 301 -4.61 -24.55 2.92
N SER A 302 -5.21 -24.06 4.00
CA SER A 302 -6.12 -22.90 3.91
C SER A 302 -5.35 -21.63 3.55
N ILE A 303 -6.06 -20.58 3.10
CA ILE A 303 -5.43 -19.27 2.87
C ILE A 303 -4.80 -18.75 4.17
N ASP A 304 -5.46 -18.95 5.32
CA ASP A 304 -4.92 -18.56 6.61
C ASP A 304 -3.66 -19.35 6.99
N ASP A 305 -3.60 -20.66 6.74
CA ASP A 305 -2.39 -21.46 7.03
C ASP A 305 -1.19 -20.93 6.22
N ILE A 306 -1.41 -20.58 4.95
CA ILE A 306 -0.37 -20.02 4.08
C ILE A 306 0.04 -18.62 4.55
N ILE A 307 -0.92 -17.73 4.84
CA ILE A 307 -0.61 -16.37 5.32
C ILE A 307 0.09 -16.43 6.68
N ASN A 308 -0.34 -17.33 7.58
CA ASN A 308 0.31 -17.56 8.87
C ASN A 308 1.76 -18.00 8.69
N HIS A 309 2.05 -18.87 7.72
CA HIS A 309 3.42 -19.23 7.38
C HIS A 309 4.22 -18.02 6.88
N LEU A 310 3.66 -17.22 5.96
CA LEU A 310 4.32 -16.03 5.43
C LEU A 310 4.63 -15.02 6.56
N ALA A 311 3.63 -14.67 7.36
CA ALA A 311 3.77 -13.72 8.48
C ALA A 311 4.75 -14.21 9.56
N SER A 312 4.59 -15.44 10.07
CA SER A 312 5.39 -15.93 11.19
C SER A 312 6.79 -16.39 10.81
N CYS A 313 6.96 -17.00 9.63
CA CYS A 313 8.23 -17.61 9.23
C CYS A 313 9.06 -16.74 8.28
N ARG A 314 8.39 -15.92 7.45
CA ARG A 314 9.06 -15.19 6.36
C ARG A 314 9.24 -13.72 6.65
N PHE A 315 8.34 -13.11 7.40
CA PHE A 315 8.54 -11.78 7.96
C PHE A 315 9.25 -11.82 9.32
N SER A 316 9.25 -12.97 10.02
CA SER A 316 9.78 -13.13 11.38
C SER A 316 9.05 -12.26 12.41
N SER A 317 9.42 -12.39 13.68
CA SER A 317 8.79 -11.72 14.82
C SER A 317 9.75 -10.85 15.62
N GLY A 318 10.78 -10.32 14.96
CA GLY A 318 11.73 -9.40 15.60
C GLY A 318 11.22 -7.96 15.64
N SER A 319 12.03 -7.07 16.23
CA SER A 319 11.81 -5.62 16.24
C SER A 319 12.42 -4.91 15.02
N ASN A 320 12.89 -5.66 14.02
CA ASN A 320 13.48 -5.09 12.81
C ASN A 320 12.39 -4.59 11.85
N THR A 321 12.76 -3.68 10.95
CA THR A 321 11.94 -3.30 9.79
C THR A 321 11.70 -4.49 8.86
N ALA A 322 10.44 -4.76 8.57
CA ALA A 322 10.00 -5.74 7.58
C ALA A 322 9.82 -5.10 6.20
N MET A 323 9.20 -3.93 6.15
CA MET A 323 8.86 -3.24 4.92
C MET A 323 8.95 -1.72 5.12
N THR A 324 9.53 -1.03 4.16
CA THR A 324 9.60 0.43 4.16
C THR A 324 9.33 0.98 2.77
N PHE A 325 8.67 2.14 2.72
CA PHE A 325 8.42 2.89 1.49
C PHE A 325 8.19 4.37 1.80
N GLN A 326 8.37 5.23 0.79
CA GLN A 326 7.94 6.62 0.88
C GLN A 326 6.60 6.77 0.17
N ASN A 327 5.60 7.32 0.86
CA ASN A 327 4.39 7.76 0.17
C ASN A 327 4.64 9.10 -0.52
N LEU A 328 3.77 9.43 -1.47
CA LEU A 328 3.78 10.71 -2.17
C LEU A 328 2.35 11.24 -2.21
N THR A 329 2.17 12.44 -1.66
CA THR A 329 0.92 13.19 -1.72
C THR A 329 1.07 14.32 -2.71
N ASN A 330 0.17 14.39 -3.67
CA ASN A 330 0.16 15.42 -4.70
C ASN A 330 -0.71 16.58 -4.24
N ILE A 331 -0.08 17.72 -3.98
CA ILE A 331 -0.80 18.93 -3.60
C ILE A 331 -0.82 19.83 -4.83
N ASN A 332 -2.01 20.02 -5.40
CA ASN A 332 -2.23 21.00 -6.44
C ASN A 332 -2.47 22.36 -5.79
N SER A 333 -1.68 23.34 -6.18
CA SER A 333 -1.72 24.67 -5.60
C SER A 333 -1.90 25.71 -6.70
N THR A 334 -2.87 26.60 -6.52
CA THR A 334 -2.98 27.82 -7.32
C THR A 334 -2.40 28.98 -6.53
N LEU A 335 -1.37 29.61 -7.07
CA LEU A 335 -0.72 30.79 -6.54
C LEU A 335 -1.24 32.01 -7.27
N ILE A 336 -1.87 32.93 -6.55
CA ILE A 336 -2.37 34.19 -7.08
C ILE A 336 -1.46 35.30 -6.55
N PHE A 337 -0.85 36.05 -7.46
CA PHE A 337 -0.03 37.20 -7.14
C PHE A 337 -0.87 38.47 -7.30
N CYS A 338 -1.01 39.25 -6.23
CA CYS A 338 -1.59 40.58 -6.31
C CYS A 338 -0.50 41.60 -5.96
N ARG A 339 -0.02 42.32 -6.97
CA ARG A 339 0.97 43.39 -6.79
C ARG A 339 0.25 44.73 -6.69
N ALA A 340 0.21 45.33 -5.49
CA ALA A 340 -0.19 46.73 -5.31
C ALA A 340 1.05 47.62 -5.54
N THR A 341 1.06 48.32 -6.67
CA THR A 341 2.17 49.23 -7.03
C THR A 341 2.15 50.48 -6.15
N ALA A 342 3.22 51.27 -6.22
CA ALA A 342 3.42 52.49 -5.46
C ALA A 342 2.20 53.43 -5.53
N ASP A 343 1.56 53.56 -6.69
CA ASP A 343 0.44 54.48 -6.90
C ASP A 343 -0.93 53.92 -6.49
N GLU A 344 -1.04 52.63 -6.19
CA GLU A 344 -2.32 51.95 -5.91
C GLU A 344 -2.53 51.68 -4.41
N PHE A 345 -3.81 51.66 -3.99
CA PHE A 345 -4.25 51.29 -2.64
C PHE A 345 -3.67 52.12 -1.48
N ASN A 346 -3.24 53.36 -1.75
CA ASN A 346 -2.71 54.26 -0.73
C ASN A 346 -3.80 54.94 0.14
N TYR A 347 -5.07 54.81 -0.24
CA TYR A 347 -6.22 55.40 0.42
C TYR A 347 -7.17 54.31 0.92
N SER A 348 -7.92 54.60 1.99
CA SER A 348 -8.91 53.68 2.55
C SER A 348 -10.33 54.17 2.28
N SER A 349 -11.23 53.24 2.00
CA SER A 349 -12.67 53.48 1.87
C SER A 349 -13.42 53.46 3.20
N ASN A 350 -12.71 53.29 4.32
CA ASN A 350 -13.29 53.32 5.66
C ASN A 350 -13.84 54.73 5.97
N PRO A 351 -15.11 54.88 6.42
CA PRO A 351 -15.68 56.18 6.77
C PRO A 351 -14.89 56.98 7.80
N THR A 352 -14.09 56.32 8.64
CA THR A 352 -13.21 56.98 9.63
C THR A 352 -11.91 57.55 9.03
N TYR A 353 -11.63 57.26 7.75
CA TYR A 353 -10.44 57.75 7.06
C TYR A 353 -10.57 59.21 6.61
N VAL A 354 -11.80 59.65 6.35
CA VAL A 354 -12.14 61.04 6.01
C VAL A 354 -12.90 61.68 7.16
N ASP A 355 -12.65 62.97 7.40
CA ASP A 355 -13.39 63.73 8.38
C ASP A 355 -14.75 64.16 7.81
N SER A 356 -15.83 63.88 8.54
CA SER A 356 -17.21 64.03 8.05
C SER A 356 -17.65 65.49 7.86
N SER A 357 -16.93 66.45 8.44
CA SER A 357 -17.23 67.89 8.34
C SER A 357 -16.50 68.59 7.19
N ASP A 358 -15.23 68.24 6.94
CA ASP A 358 -14.35 68.97 6.02
C ASP A 358 -13.88 68.14 4.81
N ASN A 359 -14.31 66.87 4.70
CA ASN A 359 -13.91 65.93 3.65
C ASN A 359 -12.38 65.76 3.50
N ARG A 360 -11.63 65.98 4.59
CA ARG A 360 -10.17 65.87 4.68
C ARG A 360 -9.74 64.48 5.11
N ILE A 361 -8.56 64.04 4.68
CA ILE A 361 -7.97 62.77 5.14
C ILE A 361 -7.42 62.96 6.56
N ARG A 362 -7.95 62.22 7.53
CA ARG A 362 -7.58 62.33 8.95
C ARG A 362 -6.14 61.95 9.26
N VAL A 363 -5.51 61.20 8.35
CA VAL A 363 -4.14 60.69 8.49
C VAL A 363 -3.08 61.78 8.20
N ILE A 364 -3.51 62.94 7.70
CA ILE A 364 -2.63 64.09 7.41
C ILE A 364 -2.99 65.22 8.38
N GLU A 365 -1.99 65.77 9.08
CA GLU A 365 -2.16 66.87 10.01
C GLU A 365 -2.42 68.20 9.28
N LYS A 366 -3.27 69.04 9.87
CA LYS A 366 -3.68 70.33 9.30
C LYS A 366 -2.46 71.25 9.14
N GLY A 367 -2.17 71.64 7.89
CA GLY A 367 -1.05 72.50 7.54
C GLY A 367 0.25 71.77 7.15
N GLN A 368 0.25 70.43 7.16
CA GLN A 368 1.38 69.60 6.71
C GLN A 368 1.07 68.81 5.42
N GLU A 369 0.08 69.25 4.65
CA GLU A 369 -0.37 68.60 3.41
C GLU A 369 0.73 68.52 2.33
N ALA A 370 1.75 69.39 2.40
CA ALA A 370 2.91 69.37 1.52
C ALA A 370 4.05 68.43 1.99
N THR A 371 4.02 67.98 3.25
CA THR A 371 5.11 67.25 3.91
C THR A 371 4.71 65.82 4.29
N GLN A 372 3.46 65.61 4.68
CA GLN A 372 2.91 64.32 5.10
C GLN A 372 2.15 63.66 3.95
N LYS A 373 2.37 62.35 3.78
CA LYS A 373 1.76 61.54 2.73
C LYS A 373 0.68 60.63 3.32
N ALA A 374 -0.39 60.41 2.56
CA ALA A 374 -1.43 59.46 2.94
C ALA A 374 -0.87 58.02 2.99
N PHE A 375 -1.28 57.28 4.02
CA PHE A 375 -1.00 55.85 4.14
C PHE A 375 -2.26 55.08 4.53
N SER A 376 -2.25 53.77 4.27
CA SER A 376 -3.32 52.83 4.60
C SER A 376 -2.73 51.54 5.19
N PHE A 377 -3.55 50.75 5.89
CA PHE A 377 -3.14 49.43 6.39
C PHE A 377 -3.97 48.33 5.72
N VAL A 378 -3.29 47.43 5.03
CA VAL A 378 -3.91 46.23 4.45
C VAL A 378 -3.95 45.14 5.53
N THR A 379 -5.15 44.63 5.80
CA THR A 379 -5.37 43.58 6.83
C THR A 379 -5.94 42.29 6.24
N THR A 380 -6.77 42.43 5.21
CA THR A 380 -7.54 41.35 4.61
C THR A 380 -7.55 41.54 3.10
N VAL A 381 -7.46 40.44 2.35
CA VAL A 381 -7.56 40.42 0.89
C VAL A 381 -8.73 39.53 0.52
N GLY A 382 -9.68 40.07 -0.26
CA GLY A 382 -10.80 39.32 -0.83
C GLY A 382 -10.54 38.99 -2.29
N LEU A 383 -10.84 37.76 -2.68
CA LEU A 383 -10.88 37.32 -4.07
C LEU A 383 -12.33 37.38 -4.55
N TYR A 384 -12.58 38.06 -5.67
CA TYR A 384 -13.92 38.27 -6.23
C TYR A 384 -14.05 37.61 -7.60
N ASP A 385 -15.26 37.21 -7.97
CA ASP A 385 -15.59 36.73 -9.32
C ASP A 385 -15.89 37.89 -10.29
N ALA A 386 -16.14 37.57 -11.56
CA ALA A 386 -16.47 38.57 -12.60
C ALA A 386 -17.81 39.31 -12.38
N ASN A 387 -18.63 38.86 -11.42
CA ASN A 387 -19.90 39.49 -11.03
C ASN A 387 -19.78 40.17 -9.65
N ASP A 388 -18.56 40.43 -9.18
CA ASP A 388 -18.24 41.03 -7.87
C ASP A 388 -18.71 40.21 -6.65
N ASN A 389 -18.92 38.91 -6.79
CA ASN A 389 -19.17 38.01 -5.66
C ASN A 389 -17.87 37.61 -4.99
N LEU A 390 -17.84 37.65 -3.65
CA LEU A 390 -16.69 37.24 -2.87
C LEU A 390 -16.53 35.71 -2.87
N LEU A 391 -15.43 35.22 -3.45
CA LEU A 391 -15.10 33.79 -3.53
C LEU A 391 -14.27 33.32 -2.33
N ALA A 392 -13.28 34.12 -1.92
CA ALA A 392 -12.37 33.75 -0.84
C ALA A 392 -11.86 34.97 -0.08
N VAL A 393 -11.52 34.79 1.19
CA VAL A 393 -10.95 35.83 2.06
C VAL A 393 -9.67 35.31 2.69
N ALA A 394 -8.57 36.03 2.49
CA ALA A 394 -7.29 35.79 3.14
C ALA A 394 -7.01 36.89 4.17
N LYS A 395 -6.65 36.51 5.39
CA LYS A 395 -6.30 37.45 6.46
C LYS A 395 -4.80 37.45 6.70
N LEU A 396 -4.20 38.63 6.79
CA LEU A 396 -2.79 38.79 7.11
C LEU A 396 -2.58 38.66 8.63
N SER A 397 -1.49 38.02 9.06
CA SER A 397 -1.17 37.86 10.48
C SER A 397 -0.91 39.19 11.18
N ARG A 398 -0.47 40.22 10.44
CA ARG A 398 -0.24 41.59 10.92
C ARG A 398 -0.68 42.58 9.85
N PRO A 399 -1.25 43.74 10.22
CA PRO A 399 -1.54 44.81 9.27
C PRO A 399 -0.25 45.29 8.59
N ILE A 400 -0.26 45.41 7.27
CA ILE A 400 0.88 45.90 6.49
C ILE A 400 0.59 47.34 6.04
N GLU A 401 1.49 48.26 6.36
CA GLU A 401 1.40 49.65 5.95
C GLU A 401 1.69 49.79 4.45
N LYS A 402 0.78 50.46 3.72
CA LYS A 402 0.93 50.85 2.32
C LYS A 402 0.98 52.38 2.22
N ASN A 403 1.98 52.89 1.51
CA ASN A 403 2.15 54.30 1.17
C ASN A 403 2.64 54.41 -0.29
N ASN A 404 2.80 55.63 -0.80
CA ASN A 404 3.23 55.86 -2.19
C ASN A 404 4.71 55.54 -2.50
N GLU A 405 5.49 55.11 -1.50
CA GLU A 405 6.90 54.74 -1.66
C GLU A 405 7.10 53.21 -1.65
N LYS A 406 6.13 52.47 -1.11
CA LYS A 406 6.23 51.02 -0.90
C LYS A 406 5.36 50.28 -1.92
N ASP A 407 5.99 49.38 -2.67
CA ASP A 407 5.30 48.32 -3.42
C ASP A 407 5.00 47.14 -2.48
N ILE A 408 3.78 46.60 -2.55
CA ILE A 408 3.40 45.38 -1.81
C ILE A 408 3.00 44.31 -2.80
N THR A 409 3.58 43.12 -2.67
CA THR A 409 3.13 41.93 -3.40
C THR A 409 2.54 40.94 -2.41
N VAL A 410 1.25 40.68 -2.51
CA VAL A 410 0.55 39.66 -1.74
C VAL A 410 0.47 38.39 -2.58
N ARG A 411 1.00 37.29 -2.04
CA ARG A 411 0.89 35.95 -2.65
C ARG A 411 -0.14 35.14 -1.89
N VAL A 412 -1.27 34.84 -2.52
CA VAL A 412 -2.30 33.96 -1.99
C VAL A 412 -2.07 32.55 -2.54
N ARG A 413 -1.96 31.56 -1.65
CA ARG A 413 -1.83 30.14 -2.02
C ARG A 413 -3.14 29.45 -1.70
N LEU A 414 -3.77 28.87 -2.72
CA LEU A 414 -4.94 28.00 -2.60
C LEU A 414 -4.48 26.57 -2.84
N ASP A 415 -4.56 25.74 -1.80
CA ASP A 415 -4.26 24.31 -1.86
C ASP A 415 -5.58 23.54 -1.94
N PHE A 416 -5.69 22.59 -2.86
CA PHE A 416 -6.90 21.77 -3.07
C PHE A 416 -6.58 20.33 -3.44
#